data_AF-A0A220T7L1-F1
#
_entry.id   AF-A0A220T7L1-F1
#
_cell.length_a   1.000
_cell.length_b   1.000
_cell.length_c   1.000
_cell.angle_alpha   90.00
_cell.angle_beta   90.00
_cell.angle_gamma   90.00
#
_symmetry.space_group_name_H-M   'P 1'
#
loop_
_entity.id
_entity.type
_entity.pdbx_description
1 polymer ?
#
loop_
_entity_poly.entity_id
_entity_poly.type
_entity_poly.pdbx_seq_one_letter_code
_entity_poly.pdbx_strand_id
1 'polypeptide(L)' 'TGSGMGTLLISKIREEYPDRIMASFSVVPSPKVSDTVVEPYNATLSVHQLVENTDETFCIDNEALYDICFRTL' A
#
# COMPACT_ATOMS: atom_id res chain seq x y z
N THR A 1 10.98 2.37 1.61
CA THR A 1 10.82 1.83 2.97
C THR A 1 9.40 2.00 3.55
N GLY A 2 8.37 2.18 2.71
CA GLY A 2 7.00 2.42 3.20
C GLY A 2 6.26 1.16 3.68
N SER A 3 6.60 -0.01 3.13
CA SER A 3 5.91 -1.28 3.37
C SER A 3 5.98 -1.75 4.82
N GLY A 4 7.18 -1.91 5.38
CA GLY A 4 7.36 -2.49 6.72
C GLY A 4 7.10 -1.52 7.89
N MET A 5 7.58 -0.28 7.78
CA MET A 5 7.37 0.72 8.84
C MET A 5 5.92 1.20 8.87
N GLY A 6 5.30 1.38 7.69
CA GLY A 6 3.91 1.81 7.59
C GLY A 6 2.94 0.83 8.22
N THR A 7 3.11 -0.47 7.96
CA THR A 7 2.25 -1.51 8.55
C THR A 7 2.43 -1.63 10.07
N LEU A 8 3.64 -1.45 10.58
CA LEU A 8 3.89 -1.44 12.02
C LEU A 8 3.19 -0.27 12.72
N LEU A 9 3.25 0.92 12.12
CA LEU A 9 2.55 2.10 12.64
C LEU A 9 1.03 1.90 12.64
N ILE A 10 0.49 1.35 11.56
CA ILE A 10 -0.94 1.05 11.45
C ILE A 10 -1.37 0.07 12.54
N SER A 11 -0.59 -1.00 12.76
CA SER A 11 -0.86 -1.96 13.83
C SER A 11 -0.86 -1.30 15.22
N LYS A 12 0.12 -0.44 15.52
CA LYS A 12 0.18 0.28 16.80
C LYS A 12 -0.96 1.28 16.99
N ILE A 13 -1.37 1.98 15.94
CA ILE A 13 -2.51 2.90 16.00
C ILE A 13 -3.81 2.13 16.21
N ARG A 14 -3.97 0.95 15.59
CA ARG A 14 -5.15 0.10 15.81
C ARG A 14 -5.23 -0.43 17.24
N GLU A 15 -4.08 -0.74 17.86
CA GLU A 15 -4.01 -1.13 19.27
C GLU A 15 -4.43 0.01 20.21
N GLU A 16 -3.99 1.26 19.96
CA GLU A 16 -4.32 2.41 20.81
C GLU A 16 -5.73 2.98 20.57
N TYR A 17 -6.22 2.91 19.33
CA TYR A 17 -7.49 3.53 18.90
C TYR A 17 -8.37 2.54 18.12
N PRO A 18 -8.89 1.48 18.77
CA PRO A 18 -9.68 0.45 18.10
C PRO A 18 -10.99 0.97 17.50
N ASP A 19 -11.56 2.04 18.08
CA ASP A 19 -12.86 2.61 17.67
C ASP A 19 -12.75 3.61 16.50
N ARG A 20 -11.57 3.78 15.90
CA ARG A 20 -11.33 4.72 14.80
C ARG A 20 -11.23 3.99 13.48
N ILE A 21 -11.86 4.58 12.45
CA ILE A 21 -11.75 4.11 11.07
C ILE A 21 -10.32 4.34 10.57
N MET A 22 -9.73 3.27 10.06
CA MET A 22 -8.36 3.25 9.53
C MET A 22 -8.40 3.12 8.01
N ALA A 23 -8.02 4.19 7.31
CA ALA A 23 -7.90 4.20 5.87
C ALA A 23 -6.43 4.27 5.45
N SER A 24 -6.04 3.44 4.47
CA SER A 24 -4.70 3.46 3.89
C SER A 24 -4.74 3.74 2.39
N PHE A 25 -3.74 4.47 1.90
CA PHE A 25 -3.52 4.71 0.48
C PHE A 25 -2.23 3.99 0.09
N SER A 26 -2.37 2.83 -0.54
CA SER A 26 -1.26 1.94 -0.83
C SER A 26 -0.97 1.92 -2.31
N VAL A 27 0.25 2.33 -2.66
CA VAL A 27 0.75 2.24 -4.03
C VAL A 27 1.17 0.80 -4.31
N VAL A 28 0.49 0.17 -5.27
CA VAL A 28 0.75 -1.19 -5.70
C VAL A 28 1.88 -1.16 -6.76
N PRO A 29 2.92 -1.99 -6.60
CA PRO A 29 4.02 -2.00 -7.56
C PRO A 29 3.58 -2.58 -8.91
N SER A 30 4.17 -2.06 -9.99
CA SER A 30 4.01 -2.60 -11.34
C SER A 30 5.38 -2.90 -11.96
N PRO A 31 5.55 -4.04 -12.63
CA PRO A 31 6.82 -4.42 -13.26
C PRO A 31 7.28 -3.43 -14.35
N LYS A 32 6.42 -2.55 -14.86
CA LYS A 32 6.79 -1.52 -15.85
C LYS A 32 7.42 -0.28 -15.21
N VAL A 33 7.15 -0.03 -13.93
CA VAL A 33 7.52 1.19 -13.19
C VAL A 33 8.35 0.86 -11.94
N SER A 34 8.59 -0.42 -11.67
CA SER A 34 9.28 -0.93 -10.49
C SER A 34 10.80 -0.84 -10.65
N ASP A 35 11.46 -0.19 -9.69
CA ASP A 35 12.92 -0.09 -9.63
C ASP A 35 13.57 -1.26 -8.85
N THR A 36 12.78 -2.08 -8.14
CA THR A 36 13.32 -3.15 -7.28
C THR A 36 12.63 -4.51 -7.47
N VAL A 37 13.43 -5.55 -7.71
CA VAL A 37 12.95 -6.94 -7.88
C VAL A 37 12.28 -7.53 -6.63
N VAL A 38 12.41 -6.88 -5.48
CA VAL A 38 11.85 -7.32 -4.18
C VAL A 38 10.51 -6.68 -3.84
N GLU A 39 10.01 -5.75 -4.65
CA GLU A 39 8.70 -5.12 -4.45
C GLU A 39 7.53 -6.10 -4.35
N PRO A 40 7.45 -7.20 -5.13
CA PRO A 40 6.38 -8.17 -4.98
C PRO A 40 6.35 -8.83 -3.59
N TYR A 41 7.53 -9.10 -3.01
CA TYR A 41 7.63 -9.64 -1.65
C TYR A 41 7.15 -8.62 -0.61
N ASN A 42 7.59 -7.38 -0.73
CA ASN A 42 7.20 -6.30 0.16
C ASN A 42 5.69 -6.01 0.10
N ALA A 43 5.11 -6.00 -1.11
CA ALA A 43 3.69 -5.80 -1.31
C ALA A 43 2.87 -6.94 -0.69
N THR A 44 3.27 -8.19 -0.93
CA THR A 44 2.57 -9.36 -0.37
C THR A 44 2.57 -9.34 1.17
N LEU A 45 3.73 -9.07 1.78
CA LEU A 45 3.84 -8.99 3.23
C LEU A 45 3.04 -7.82 3.82
N SER A 46 3.06 -6.66 3.15
CA SER A 46 2.30 -5.50 3.61
C SER A 46 0.80 -5.67 3.45
N VAL A 47 0.34 -6.27 2.36
CA VAL A 47 -1.09 -6.53 2.13
C VAL A 47 -1.66 -7.41 3.24
N HIS A 48 -0.93 -8.44 3.68
CA HIS A 48 -1.36 -9.28 4.79
C HIS A 48 -1.63 -8.45 6.07
N GLN A 49 -0.75 -7.51 6.39
CA GLN A 49 -0.92 -6.62 7.54
C GLN A 49 -2.06 -5.60 7.35
N LEU A 50 -2.23 -5.07 6.15
CA LEU A 50 -3.30 -4.13 5.84
C LEU A 50 -4.67 -4.78 5.97
N VAL A 51 -4.85 -6.01 5.44
CA VAL A 51 -6.11 -6.76 5.52
C VAL A 51 -6.60 -6.92 6.96
N GLU A 52 -5.69 -7.02 7.93
CA GLU A 52 -6.06 -7.20 9.35
C GLU A 52 -6.24 -5.88 10.11
N ASN A 53 -5.57 -4.80 9.70
CA ASN A 53 -5.47 -3.58 10.51
C ASN A 53 -6.12 -2.34 9.88
N THR A 54 -6.57 -2.39 8.63
CA THR A 54 -7.25 -1.27 7.97
C THR A 54 -8.69 -1.62 7.64
N ASP A 55 -9.58 -0.64 7.80
CA ASP A 55 -11.00 -0.77 7.45
C ASP A 55 -11.22 -0.45 5.97
N GLU A 56 -10.37 0.40 5.38
CA GLU A 56 -10.38 0.75 3.97
C GLU A 56 -8.96 0.86 3.40
N THR A 57 -8.74 0.33 2.21
CA THR A 57 -7.45 0.41 1.50
C THR A 57 -7.67 0.84 0.06
N PHE A 58 -7.15 2.01 -0.29
CA PHE A 58 -7.10 2.51 -1.65
C PHE A 58 -5.87 1.97 -2.35
N CYS A 59 -6.08 1.06 -3.29
CA CYS A 59 -5.01 0.50 -4.13
C CYS A 59 -4.73 1.44 -5.30
N ILE A 60 -3.59 2.12 -5.24
CA ILE A 60 -3.13 3.02 -6.29
C ILE A 60 -2.16 2.25 -7.20
N ASP A 61 -2.60 1.88 -8.39
CA ASP A 61 -1.75 1.18 -9.35
C ASP A 61 -0.83 2.16 -10.10
N ASN A 62 0.48 2.00 -9.92
CA ASN A 62 1.47 2.80 -10.63
C ASN A 62 1.42 2.61 -12.15
N GLU A 63 1.03 1.44 -12.65
CA GLU A 63 0.88 1.20 -14.08
C GLU A 63 -0.25 2.02 -14.66
N ALA A 64 -1.40 2.01 -13.98
CA ALA A 64 -2.57 2.78 -14.39
C ALA A 64 -2.27 4.29 -14.34
N LEU A 65 -1.58 4.76 -13.29
CA LEU A 65 -1.15 6.16 -13.22
C LEU A 65 -0.18 6.51 -14.37
N TYR A 66 0.77 5.64 -14.67
CA TYR A 66 1.70 5.84 -15.79
C TYR A 66 0.96 5.90 -17.13
N ASP A 67 0.03 4.97 -17.38
CA ASP A 67 -0.78 4.93 -18.59
C ASP A 67 -1.65 6.19 -18.74
N ILE A 68 -2.21 6.73 -17.66
CA ILE A 68 -2.97 8.00 -17.69
C ILE A 68 -2.04 9.15 -18.07
N CYS A 69 -0.89 9.27 -17.41
CA CYS A 69 0.09 10.33 -17.67
C CYS A 69 0.62 10.31 -19.11
N PHE A 70 0.73 9.14 -19.74
CA PHE A 70 1.33 9.01 -21.07
C PHE A 70 0.32 8.96 -22.21
N ARG A 71 -0.92 8.49 -21.96
CA ARG A 71 -1.95 8.36 -23.01
C ARG A 71 -3.00 9.45 -23.02
N THR A 72 -3.20 10.16 -21.89
CA THR A 72 -4.33 11.10 -21.73
C THR A 72 -3.88 12.54 -21.51
N LEU A 73 -2.84 12.75 -20.72
CA LEU A 73 -2.21 14.06 -20.49
C LEU A 73 -1.19 14.39 -21.58
#